data_AF-A0A821JPT7-F1
#
_entry.id   AF-A0A821JPT7-F1
#
_cell.length_a   1.000
_cell.length_b   1.000
_cell.length_c   1.000
_cell.angle_alpha   90.00
_cell.angle_beta   90.00
_cell.angle_gamma   90.00
#
_symmetry.space_group_name_H-M   'P 1'
#
loop_
_entity.id
_entity.type
_entity.pdbx_description
1 polymer ?
#
loop_
_entity_poly.entity_id
_entity_poly.type
_entity_poly.pdbx_seq_one_letter_code
_entity_poly.pdbx_strand_id
1 'polypeptide(L)'
;VINFDRVGFGTDMWSVGVICYVLLSGLSPFMGENDNDTYANINRANYDFEDESFTDISKEAKDFISKLLVKDKDKRLSARQCLVHPWLTRRPKLVSIPSDEETAEKKLSTKKLRRFVIRRRWQKAVNALLALQRMGMTL
;
A
#
# COMPACT_ATOMS: atom_id res chain seq x y z
N VAL A 1 -13.24 -5.58 -3.79
CA VAL A 1 -14.13 -4.61 -4.48
C VAL A 1 -14.60 -5.20 -5.80
N ILE A 2 -15.21 -6.39 -5.77
CA ILE A 2 -15.66 -7.15 -6.96
C ILE A 2 -16.98 -7.86 -6.62
N ASN A 3 -17.74 -7.27 -5.69
CA ASN A 3 -19.05 -7.77 -5.23
C ASN A 3 -20.21 -7.14 -6.03
N PHE A 4 -19.93 -6.48 -7.15
CA PHE A 4 -20.90 -5.65 -7.89
C PHE A 4 -21.58 -4.55 -7.05
N ASP A 5 -21.02 -4.25 -5.88
CA ASP A 5 -21.43 -3.12 -5.05
C ASP A 5 -21.23 -1.81 -5.80
N ARG A 6 -22.14 -0.85 -5.59
CA ARG A 6 -21.98 0.50 -6.15
C ARG A 6 -20.63 1.09 -5.76
N VAL A 7 -19.90 1.54 -6.78
CA VAL A 7 -18.68 2.33 -6.61
C VAL A 7 -19.05 3.68 -5.99
N GLY A 8 -18.23 4.14 -5.04
CA GLY A 8 -18.39 5.44 -4.39
C GLY A 8 -17.15 5.80 -3.58
N PHE A 9 -17.22 6.81 -2.73
CA PHE A 9 -16.06 7.33 -1.98
C PHE A 9 -15.33 6.24 -1.16
N GLY A 10 -16.06 5.26 -0.62
CA GLY A 10 -15.45 4.14 0.08
C GLY A 10 -14.50 3.33 -0.81
N THR A 11 -14.77 3.20 -2.10
CA THR A 11 -13.90 2.52 -3.08
C THR A 11 -12.57 3.26 -3.23
N ASP A 12 -12.57 4.58 -3.24
CA ASP A 12 -11.34 5.38 -3.27
C ASP A 12 -10.53 5.17 -1.99
N MET A 13 -11.19 5.13 -0.83
CA MET A 13 -10.54 4.90 0.45
C MET A 13 -9.86 3.52 0.54
N TRP A 14 -10.43 2.49 -0.10
CA TRP A 14 -9.73 1.20 -0.25
C TRP A 14 -8.41 1.37 -1.02
N SER A 15 -8.44 2.11 -2.13
CA SER A 15 -7.24 2.41 -2.93
C SER A 15 -6.19 3.18 -2.13
N VAL A 16 -6.60 4.13 -1.26
CA VAL A 16 -5.70 4.82 -0.33
C VAL A 16 -5.00 3.81 0.60
N GLY A 17 -5.74 2.87 1.19
CA GLY A 17 -5.15 1.83 2.02
C GLY A 17 -4.10 0.99 1.29
N VAL A 18 -4.40 0.59 0.04
CA VAL A 18 -3.46 -0.16 -0.81
C VAL A 18 -2.21 0.66 -1.11
N ILE A 19 -2.37 1.95 -1.47
CA ILE A 19 -1.25 2.84 -1.77
C ILE A 19 -0.38 3.03 -0.53
N CYS A 20 -0.96 3.27 0.65
CA CYS A 20 -0.22 3.41 1.90
C CYS A 20 0.60 2.15 2.21
N TYR A 21 0.01 0.96 2.07
CA TYR A 21 0.73 -0.31 2.25
C TYR A 21 1.95 -0.40 1.34
N VAL A 22 1.77 -0.10 0.05
CA VAL A 22 2.84 -0.14 -0.96
C VAL A 22 3.92 0.90 -0.69
N LEU A 23 3.54 2.12 -0.31
CA LEU A 23 4.52 3.19 -0.05
C LEU A 23 5.41 2.89 1.15
N LEU A 24 4.85 2.29 2.20
CA LEU A 24 5.59 2.00 3.43
C LEU A 24 6.45 0.74 3.31
N SER A 25 5.93 -0.32 2.68
CA SER A 25 6.62 -1.62 2.61
C SER A 25 7.33 -1.90 1.29
N GLY A 26 6.86 -1.32 0.18
CA GLY A 26 7.22 -1.73 -1.18
C GLY A 26 6.57 -3.05 -1.64
N LEU A 27 5.60 -3.57 -0.90
CA LEU A 27 4.88 -4.82 -1.18
C LEU A 27 3.43 -4.53 -1.58
N SER A 28 2.79 -5.49 -2.25
CA SER A 28 1.36 -5.42 -2.56
C SER A 28 0.58 -6.24 -1.53
N PRO A 29 -0.43 -5.69 -0.85
CA PRO A 29 -1.09 -6.35 0.28
C PRO A 29 -1.80 -7.65 -0.10
N PHE A 30 -2.26 -7.78 -1.35
CA PHE A 30 -3.08 -8.91 -1.79
C PHE A 30 -2.40 -9.79 -2.84
N MET A 31 -1.10 -9.60 -3.12
CA MET A 31 -0.41 -10.38 -4.15
C MET A 31 -0.33 -11.85 -3.74
N GLY A 32 -0.95 -12.73 -4.52
CA GLY A 32 -0.82 -14.19 -4.40
C GLY A 32 0.19 -14.76 -5.40
N GLU A 33 0.32 -16.09 -5.44
CA GLU A 33 1.21 -16.78 -6.39
C GLU A 33 0.71 -16.65 -7.84
N ASN A 34 -0.60 -16.56 -8.02
CA ASN A 34 -1.27 -16.36 -9.30
C ASN A 34 -2.45 -15.36 -9.17
N ASP A 35 -3.11 -15.08 -10.30
CA ASP A 35 -4.22 -14.13 -10.36
C ASP A 35 -5.45 -14.59 -9.54
N ASN A 36 -5.72 -15.90 -9.48
CA ASN A 36 -6.83 -16.44 -8.69
C ASN A 36 -6.57 -16.25 -7.19
N ASP A 37 -5.35 -16.50 -6.72
CA ASP A 37 -4.97 -16.28 -5.33
C ASP A 37 -5.01 -14.79 -4.97
N THR A 38 -4.54 -13.94 -5.87
CA THR A 38 -4.61 -12.48 -5.72
C THR A 38 -6.07 -12.02 -5.59
N TYR A 39 -6.95 -12.54 -6.45
CA TYR A 39 -8.38 -12.26 -6.43
C TYR A 39 -9.05 -12.74 -5.14
N ALA A 40 -8.71 -13.96 -4.71
CA ALA A 40 -9.13 -14.57 -3.46
C ALA A 40 -8.75 -13.71 -2.25
N ASN A 41 -7.51 -13.20 -2.21
CA ASN A 41 -7.03 -12.32 -1.15
C ASN A 41 -7.77 -10.98 -1.13
N ILE A 42 -7.99 -10.34 -2.29
CA ILE A 42 -8.77 -9.11 -2.39
C ILE A 42 -10.20 -9.30 -1.87
N ASN A 43 -10.86 -10.39 -2.24
CA ASN A 43 -12.25 -10.64 -1.85
C ASN A 43 -12.42 -11.02 -0.37
N ARG A 44 -11.39 -11.61 0.24
CA ARG A 44 -11.36 -11.90 1.68
C ARG A 44 -10.80 -10.74 2.51
N ALA A 45 -10.26 -9.71 1.85
CA ALA A 45 -9.41 -8.70 2.50
C ALA A 45 -8.29 -9.36 3.34
N ASN A 46 -7.66 -10.39 2.76
CA ASN A 46 -6.61 -11.16 3.41
C ASN A 46 -5.24 -10.55 3.10
N TYR A 47 -4.62 -9.99 4.13
CA TYR A 47 -3.28 -9.39 4.12
C TYR A 47 -2.78 -9.33 5.57
N ASP A 48 -1.48 -9.18 5.76
CA ASP A 48 -0.86 -9.11 7.09
C ASP A 48 0.22 -8.01 7.15
N PHE A 49 0.92 -7.92 8.27
CA PHE A 49 2.06 -7.02 8.47
C PHE A 49 3.26 -7.78 9.04
N GLU A 50 3.39 -9.08 8.73
CA GLU A 50 4.39 -9.99 9.28
C GLU A 50 5.75 -9.88 8.59
N ASP A 51 5.77 -9.41 7.33
CA ASP A 51 7.02 -9.19 6.58
C ASP A 51 7.94 -8.19 7.30
N GLU A 52 9.26 -8.45 7.24
CA GLU A 52 10.32 -7.61 7.82
C GLU A 52 10.26 -6.14 7.38
N SER A 53 9.60 -5.85 6.26
CA SER A 53 9.33 -4.49 5.79
C SER A 53 8.47 -3.66 6.73
N PHE A 54 7.77 -4.31 7.66
CA PHE A 54 6.95 -3.67 8.68
C PHE A 54 7.57 -3.57 10.06
N THR A 55 8.83 -4.00 10.24
CA THR A 55 9.54 -3.92 11.53
C THR A 55 9.65 -2.48 12.05
N ASP A 56 10.05 -1.55 11.18
CA ASP A 56 10.24 -0.13 11.54
C ASP A 56 8.98 0.73 11.29
N ILE A 57 7.88 0.14 10.83
CA ILE A 57 6.64 0.86 10.55
C ILE A 57 5.84 1.01 11.84
N SER A 58 5.44 2.25 12.16
CA SER A 58 4.74 2.55 13.40
C SER A 58 3.39 1.84 13.52
N LYS A 59 2.96 1.57 14.76
CA LYS A 59 1.66 0.92 15.04
C LYS A 59 0.49 1.75 14.49
N GLU A 60 0.59 3.08 14.56
CA GLU A 60 -0.43 3.99 14.06
C GLU A 60 -0.56 3.92 12.53
N ALA A 61 0.53 3.67 11.81
CA ALA A 61 0.48 3.48 10.35
C ALA A 61 -0.23 2.17 9.97
N LYS A 62 0.10 1.08 10.69
CA LYS A 62 -0.56 -0.22 10.49
C LYS A 62 -2.05 -0.15 10.82
N ASP A 63 -2.41 0.54 11.90
CA ASP A 63 -3.80 0.81 12.30
C ASP A 63 -4.55 1.70 11.28
N PHE A 64 -3.88 2.70 10.71
CA PHE A 64 -4.47 3.51 9.63
C PHE A 64 -4.81 2.66 8.41
N ILE A 65 -3.89 1.80 7.97
CA ILE A 65 -4.10 0.88 6.84
C ILE A 65 -5.21 -0.12 7.18
N SER A 66 -5.23 -0.68 8.39
CA SER A 66 -6.22 -1.71 8.76
C SER A 66 -7.65 -1.18 8.76
N LYS A 67 -7.85 0.08 9.10
CA LYS A 67 -9.16 0.75 9.03
C LYS A 67 -9.57 1.18 7.61
N LEU A 68 -8.65 1.12 6.64
CA LEU A 68 -8.93 1.38 5.22
C LEU A 68 -9.15 0.09 4.41
N LEU A 69 -8.40 -0.97 4.71
CA LEU A 69 -8.50 -2.27 4.05
C LEU A 69 -9.57 -3.18 4.69
N VAL A 70 -10.70 -2.59 5.08
CA VAL A 70 -11.87 -3.30 5.61
C VAL A 70 -12.80 -3.68 4.47
N LYS A 71 -13.29 -4.93 4.43
CA LYS A 71 -14.21 -5.40 3.38
C LYS A 71 -15.53 -4.63 3.37
N ASP A 72 -16.12 -4.46 4.55
CA ASP A 72 -17.32 -3.66 4.78
C ASP A 72 -17.02 -2.16 4.54
N LYS A 73 -17.70 -1.58 3.55
CA LYS A 73 -17.51 -0.19 3.13
C LYS A 73 -17.97 0.81 4.20
N ASP A 74 -18.96 0.46 5.00
CA ASP A 74 -19.57 1.38 5.97
C ASP A 74 -18.72 1.45 7.26
N LYS A 75 -17.89 0.43 7.50
CA LYS A 75 -16.88 0.39 8.56
C LYS A 75 -15.54 1.00 8.14
N ARG A 76 -15.35 1.26 6.85
CA ARG A 76 -14.12 1.83 6.30
C ARG A 76 -14.02 3.31 6.66
N LEU A 77 -12.83 3.79 7.01
CA LEU A 77 -12.64 5.22 7.25
C LEU A 77 -12.96 6.05 6.00
N SER A 78 -13.71 7.12 6.21
CA SER A 78 -13.85 8.21 5.24
C SER A 78 -12.60 9.08 5.21
N ALA A 79 -12.41 9.84 4.12
CA ALA A 79 -11.31 10.80 3.98
C ALA A 79 -11.25 11.78 5.16
N ARG A 80 -12.39 12.30 5.62
CA ARG A 80 -12.46 13.23 6.76
C ARG A 80 -11.98 12.58 8.05
N GLN A 81 -12.34 11.32 8.31
CA GLN A 81 -11.86 10.59 9.47
C GLN A 81 -10.35 10.26 9.36
N CYS A 82 -9.87 9.95 8.15
CA CYS A 82 -8.43 9.76 7.91
C CYS A 82 -7.61 10.99 8.26
N LEU A 83 -8.06 12.19 7.87
CA LEU A 83 -7.34 13.44 8.14
C LEU A 83 -7.15 13.74 9.62
N VAL A 84 -8.01 13.20 10.49
CA VAL A 84 -7.89 13.34 11.95
C VAL A 84 -7.25 12.11 12.62
N HIS A 85 -6.89 11.08 11.85
CA HIS A 85 -6.30 9.87 12.39
C HIS A 85 -4.94 10.16 13.06
N PRO A 86 -4.62 9.55 14.22
CA PRO A 86 -3.37 9.80 14.94
C PRO A 86 -2.11 9.68 14.07
N TRP A 87 -2.12 8.80 13.07
CA TRP A 87 -0.99 8.65 12.14
C TRP A 87 -0.70 9.92 11.32
N LEU A 88 -1.74 10.64 10.87
CA LEU A 88 -1.60 11.86 10.08
C LEU A 88 -1.57 13.13 10.95
N THR A 89 -2.17 13.09 12.13
CA THR A 89 -2.24 14.25 13.04
C THR A 89 -1.08 14.32 14.03
N ARG A 90 -0.29 13.25 14.19
CA ARG A 90 0.94 13.32 14.98
C ARG A 90 1.88 14.30 14.33
N ARG A 91 2.00 15.49 14.91
CA ARG A 91 3.17 16.32 14.66
C ARG A 91 4.37 15.59 15.28
N PRO A 92 5.53 15.54 14.60
CA PRO A 92 6.76 15.19 15.31
C PRO A 92 6.80 16.10 16.53
N LYS A 93 7.04 15.52 17.72
CA LYS A 93 7.33 16.34 18.89
C LYS A 93 8.54 17.16 18.49
N LEU A 94 8.34 18.46 18.22
CA LEU A 94 9.40 19.43 18.29
C LEU A 94 9.83 19.37 19.74
N VAL A 95 10.79 18.51 20.03
CA VAL A 95 11.33 18.40 21.37
C VAL A 95 12.01 19.74 21.57
N SER A 96 11.48 20.54 22.50
CA SER A 96 12.18 21.71 23.03
C SER A 96 13.39 21.19 23.81
N ILE A 97 14.43 20.78 23.10
CA ILE A 97 15.75 20.47 23.65
C ILE A 97 16.70 21.54 23.10
N PRO A 98 17.45 22.25 23.97
CA PRO A 98 18.50 23.16 23.55
C PRO A 98 19.56 22.39 22.76
N SER A 99 20.01 22.96 21.63
CA SER A 99 21.31 22.76 20.97
C SER A 99 22.06 21.47 21.31
N ASP A 100 22.10 20.51 20.36
CA ASP A 100 23.31 19.76 19.92
C ASP A 100 23.05 18.30 19.48
N GLU A 101 21.82 17.78 19.58
CA GLU A 101 21.49 16.47 19.00
C GLU A 101 20.51 16.60 17.83
N GLU A 102 21.04 16.47 16.61
CA GLU A 102 20.27 16.22 15.39
C GLU A 102 19.27 15.10 15.65
N THR A 103 17.99 15.46 15.84
CA THR A 103 16.91 14.50 15.76
C THR A 103 16.80 14.10 14.30
N ALA A 104 17.64 13.15 13.88
CA ALA A 104 17.70 12.67 12.52
C ALA A 104 16.30 12.22 12.12
N GLU A 105 15.63 13.00 11.27
CA GLU A 105 14.45 12.56 10.55
C GLU A 105 14.80 11.21 9.92
N LYS A 106 14.30 10.10 10.49
CA LYS A 106 14.53 8.77 9.94
C LYS A 106 13.86 8.71 8.57
N LYS A 107 14.59 9.11 7.55
CA LYS A 107 14.15 9.12 6.16
C LYS A 107 13.75 7.71 5.77
N LEU A 108 12.48 7.51 5.45
CA LEU A 108 11.99 6.21 5.02
C LEU A 108 12.79 5.76 3.78
N SER A 109 13.43 4.60 3.85
CA SER A 109 14.28 4.11 2.77
C SER A 109 13.43 3.83 1.52
N THR A 110 13.65 4.61 0.45
CA THR A 110 12.91 4.46 -0.82
C THR A 110 13.38 3.24 -1.64
N LYS A 111 14.36 2.47 -1.16
CA LYS A 111 14.90 1.30 -1.86
C LYS A 111 13.82 0.27 -2.19
N LYS A 112 12.92 -0.02 -1.23
CA LYS A 112 11.83 -1.00 -1.42
C LYS A 112 10.83 -0.53 -2.48
N LEU A 113 10.41 0.73 -2.41
CA LEU A 113 9.53 1.33 -3.40
C LEU A 113 10.15 1.37 -4.81
N ARG A 114 11.45 1.69 -4.93
CA ARG A 114 12.17 1.64 -6.21
C ARG A 114 12.13 0.24 -6.81
N ARG A 115 12.41 -0.81 -6.03
CA ARG A 115 12.30 -2.20 -6.48
C ARG A 115 10.90 -2.56 -6.96
N PHE A 116 9.87 -2.12 -6.23
CA PHE A 116 8.47 -2.31 -6.64
C PHE A 116 8.17 -1.67 -8.01
N VAL A 117 8.57 -0.40 -8.20
CA VAL A 117 8.36 0.31 -9.47
C VAL A 117 9.11 -0.36 -10.62
N ILE A 118 10.37 -0.78 -10.38
CA ILE A 118 11.20 -1.49 -11.36
C ILE A 118 10.53 -2.81 -11.76
N ARG A 119 10.10 -3.63 -10.78
CA ARG A 119 9.39 -4.89 -11.04
C ARG A 119 8.14 -4.68 -11.91
N ARG A 120 7.34 -3.65 -11.61
CA ARG A 120 6.17 -3.29 -12.43
C ARG A 120 6.53 -2.89 -13.86
N ARG A 121 7.62 -2.15 -14.06
CA ARG A 121 8.08 -1.78 -15.41
C ARG A 121 8.53 -3.00 -16.20
N TRP A 122 9.28 -3.91 -15.58
CA TRP A 122 9.69 -5.19 -16.18
C TRP A 122 8.50 -6.04 -16.59
N GLN A 123 7.49 -6.18 -15.72
CA GLN A 123 6.28 -6.93 -16.07
C GLN A 123 5.59 -6.38 -17.32
N LYS A 124 5.49 -5.05 -17.46
CA LYS A 124 4.94 -4.42 -18.67
C LYS A 124 5.78 -4.70 -19.91
N ALA A 125 7.10 -4.63 -19.79
CA ALA A 125 8.01 -4.92 -20.91
C ALA A 125 7.89 -6.38 -21.38
N VAL A 126 7.88 -7.33 -20.44
CA VAL A 126 7.68 -8.76 -20.75
C VAL A 126 6.32 -8.99 -21.42
N ASN A 127 5.24 -8.42 -20.86
CA ASN A 127 3.91 -8.56 -21.44
C ASN A 127 3.82 -7.95 -22.86
N ALA A 128 4.54 -6.85 -23.12
CA ALA A 128 4.64 -6.27 -24.46
C ALA A 128 5.37 -7.19 -25.42
N LEU A 129 6.52 -7.76 -25.05
CA LEU A 129 7.25 -8.73 -25.87
C LEU A 129 6.41 -9.98 -26.20
N LEU A 130 5.70 -10.52 -25.21
CA LEU A 130 4.79 -11.63 -25.41
C LEU A 130 3.63 -11.26 -26.35
N ALA A 131 3.11 -10.03 -26.27
CA ALA A 131 2.08 -9.55 -27.19
C ALA A 131 2.62 -9.45 -28.63
N LEU A 132 3.85 -8.97 -28.82
CA LEU A 132 4.50 -8.89 -30.13
C LEU A 132 4.71 -10.28 -30.75
N GLN A 133 5.16 -11.26 -29.96
CA GLN A 133 5.25 -12.65 -30.41
C GLN A 133 3.87 -13.21 -30.82
N ARG A 134 2.82 -12.93 -30.03
CA ARG A 134 1.44 -13.34 -30.36
C ARG A 134 0.90 -12.69 -31.63
N MET A 135 1.39 -11.50 -31.97
CA MET A 135 1.06 -10.79 -33.21
C MET A 135 1.86 -11.30 -34.43
N GLY A 136 2.62 -12.38 -34.29
CA GLY A 136 3.37 -12.99 -35.39
C GLY A 136 4.69 -12.30 -35.69
N MET A 137 5.15 -11.40 -34.81
CA MET A 137 6.46 -10.78 -34.95
C MET A 137 7.52 -11.69 -34.31
N THR A 138 8.33 -12.33 -35.16
CA THR A 138 9.52 -13.06 -34.75
C THR A 138 10.65 -12.06 -34.47
N LEU A 139 11.14 -12.07 -33.22
CA LEU A 139 12.35 -11.36 -32.79
C LEU A 139 13.61 -12.10 -33.24
#